data_AF-A0A371JU27-F1
#
_entry.id   AF-A0A371JU27-F1
#
_cell.length_a   1.000
_cell.length_b   1.000
_cell.length_c   1.000
_cell.angle_alpha   90.00
_cell.angle_beta   90.00
_cell.angle_gamma   90.00
#
_symmetry.space_group_name_H-M   'P 1'
#
loop_
_entity.id
_entity.type
_entity.pdbx_description
1 polymer ?
#
loop_
_entity_poly.entity_id
_entity_poly.type
_entity_poly.pdbx_seq_one_letter_code
_entity_poly.pdbx_strand_id
1 'polypeptide(L)'
;METNHTFFFAAGGVLNGIAQLVVLIACIILVIKQKSGSTIMMLVAQILGIFVSVGGFTWTALSAQVDPESVLTASKTMALLGPLPHILFAIGLIWFVYSNVKKRESIE
;
A
#
# COMPACT_ATOMS: atom_id res chain seq x y z
N MET A 1 -29.83 -14.49 2.76
CA MET A 1 -29.19 -13.15 2.88
C MET A 1 -27.70 -13.24 3.25
N GLU A 2 -27.10 -14.44 3.34
CA GLU A 2 -25.67 -14.65 3.65
C GLU A 2 -24.70 -14.44 2.46
N THR A 3 -25.19 -14.59 1.23
CA THR A 3 -24.39 -14.54 -0.01
C THR A 3 -23.83 -13.16 -0.34
N ASN A 4 -24.42 -12.08 0.16
CA ASN A 4 -23.97 -10.72 -0.15
C ASN A 4 -22.67 -10.36 0.57
N HIS A 5 -22.48 -10.77 1.83
CA HIS A 5 -21.30 -10.39 2.62
C HIS A 5 -20.02 -11.05 2.11
N THR A 6 -20.09 -12.33 1.73
CA THR A 6 -18.96 -13.04 1.10
C THR A 6 -18.62 -12.46 -0.26
N PHE A 7 -19.61 -12.05 -1.05
CA PHE A 7 -19.38 -11.38 -2.33
C PHE A 7 -18.71 -10.01 -2.17
N PHE A 8 -19.16 -9.19 -1.22
CA PHE A 8 -18.51 -7.90 -0.91
C PHE A 8 -17.08 -8.08 -0.42
N PHE A 9 -16.81 -9.10 0.39
CA PHE A 9 -15.48 -9.40 0.89
C PHE A 9 -14.54 -9.88 -0.24
N ALA A 10 -15.02 -10.78 -1.10
CA ALA A 10 -14.27 -11.26 -2.26
C ALA A 10 -14.02 -10.15 -3.29
N ALA A 11 -15.04 -9.35 -3.60
CA ALA A 11 -14.92 -8.22 -4.52
C ALA A 11 -13.97 -7.15 -3.98
N GLY A 12 -14.04 -6.84 -2.68
CA GLY A 12 -13.13 -5.90 -2.02
C GLY A 12 -11.68 -6.37 -2.07
N GLY A 13 -11.43 -7.66 -1.83
CA GLY A 13 -10.09 -8.25 -1.93
C GLY A 13 -9.50 -8.18 -3.35
N VAL A 14 -10.29 -8.54 -4.36
CA VAL A 14 -9.86 -8.47 -5.77
C VAL A 14 -9.62 -7.02 -6.20
N LEU A 15 -10.51 -6.10 -5.84
CA LEU A 15 -10.38 -4.69 -6.19
C LEU A 15 -9.13 -4.06 -5.56
N ASN A 16 -8.87 -4.37 -4.28
CA ASN A 16 -7.66 -3.92 -3.60
C ASN A 16 -6.39 -4.50 -4.25
N GLY A 17 -6.41 -5.78 -4.62
CA GLY A 17 -5.31 -6.41 -5.35
C GLY A 17 -5.01 -5.72 -6.69
N ILE A 18 -6.05 -5.46 -7.49
CA ILE A 18 -5.90 -4.74 -8.77
C ILE A 18 -5.37 -3.32 -8.53
N ALA A 19 -5.91 -2.59 -7.55
CA ALA A 19 -5.48 -1.25 -7.22
C ALA A 19 -3.99 -1.21 -6.83
N GLN A 20 -3.53 -2.10 -5.95
CA GLN A 20 -2.12 -2.21 -5.59
C GLN A 20 -1.22 -2.53 -6.79
N LEU A 21 -1.68 -3.38 -7.71
CA LEU A 21 -0.94 -3.77 -8.91
C LEU A 21 -0.79 -2.57 -9.88
N VAL A 22 -1.85 -1.80 -10.09
CA VAL A 22 -1.80 -0.57 -10.90
C VAL A 22 -0.85 0.46 -10.29
N VAL A 23 -0.92 0.67 -8.97
CA VAL A 23 -0.03 1.61 -8.27
C VAL A 23 1.43 1.14 -8.34
N LEU A 24 1.70 -0.15 -8.19
CA LEU A 24 3.03 -0.73 -8.34
C LEU A 24 3.60 -0.46 -9.75
N ILE A 25 2.82 -0.73 -10.79
CA ILE A 25 3.21 -0.48 -12.19
C ILE A 25 3.51 1.02 -12.39
N ALA A 26 2.64 1.91 -11.89
CA ALA A 26 2.85 3.35 -11.98
C ALA A 26 4.17 3.78 -11.31
N CYS A 27 4.48 3.26 -10.12
CA CYS A 27 5.75 3.50 -9.44
C CYS A 27 6.96 3.00 -10.22
N ILE A 28 6.89 1.80 -10.80
CA ILE A 28 7.97 1.24 -11.61
C ILE A 28 8.24 2.13 -12.83
N ILE A 29 7.21 2.54 -13.57
CA ILE A 29 7.34 3.44 -14.72
C ILE A 29 7.99 4.77 -14.31
N LEU A 30 7.53 5.34 -13.19
CA LEU A 30 8.06 6.58 -12.63
C LEU A 30 9.55 6.47 -12.26
N VAL A 31 9.95 5.40 -11.58
CA VAL A 31 11.35 5.12 -11.21
C VAL A 31 12.23 4.99 -12.46
N ILE A 32 11.76 4.27 -13.48
CA ILE A 32 12.50 4.09 -14.73
C ILE A 32 12.68 5.45 -15.45
N LYS A 33 11.65 6.30 -15.46
CA LYS A 33 11.68 7.58 -16.19
C LYS A 33 12.47 8.69 -15.52
N GLN A 34 12.44 8.78 -14.19
CA GLN A 34 13.01 9.93 -13.47
C GLN A 34 14.16 9.61 -12.52
N LYS A 35 14.37 8.33 -12.17
CA LYS A 35 15.45 7.83 -11.30
C LYS A 35 15.83 8.80 -10.16
N SER A 36 14.81 9.39 -9.53
CA SER A 36 14.92 10.38 -8.47
C SER A 36 14.83 9.69 -7.11
N GLY A 37 15.48 10.24 -6.09
CA GLY A 37 15.37 9.76 -4.70
C GLY A 37 13.91 9.65 -4.24
N SER A 38 13.03 10.55 -4.68
CA SER A 38 11.60 10.53 -4.36
C SER A 38 10.89 9.32 -4.96
N THR A 39 11.20 8.97 -6.21
CA THR A 39 10.63 7.78 -6.87
C THR A 39 11.08 6.47 -6.23
N ILE A 40 12.33 6.40 -5.77
CA ILE A 40 12.82 5.23 -5.03
C ILE A 40 12.08 5.12 -3.69
N MET A 41 11.87 6.24 -2.99
CA MET A 41 11.12 6.27 -1.73
C MET A 41 9.66 5.81 -1.91
N MET A 42 8.99 6.22 -3.00
CA MET A 42 7.64 5.75 -3.34
C MET A 42 7.60 4.24 -3.62
N LEU A 43 8.60 3.71 -4.33
CA LEU A 43 8.67 2.30 -4.65
C LEU A 43 8.95 1.45 -3.39
N VAL A 44 9.83 1.92 -2.50
CA VAL A 44 10.06 1.30 -1.19
C VAL A 44 8.79 1.33 -0.34
N ALA A 45 8.08 2.46 -0.29
CA ALA A 45 6.82 2.56 0.43
C ALA A 45 5.75 1.58 -0.10
N GLN A 46 5.66 1.43 -1.43
CA GLN A 46 4.72 0.51 -2.05
C GLN A 46 5.07 -0.95 -1.77
N ILE A 47 6.36 -1.32 -1.82
CA ILE A 47 6.83 -2.66 -1.44
C ILE A 47 6.54 -2.94 0.04
N LEU A 48 6.81 -1.97 0.91
CA LEU A 48 6.51 -2.08 2.34
C LEU A 48 5.00 -2.24 2.58
N GLY A 49 4.16 -1.53 1.82
CA GLY A 49 2.70 -1.66 1.84
C GLY A 49 2.19 -3.03 1.44
N ILE A 50 2.80 -3.64 0.42
CA ILE A 50 2.51 -5.02 0.02
C ILE A 50 2.94 -5.98 1.11
N PHE A 51 4.14 -5.81 1.68
CA PHE A 51 4.63 -6.65 2.78
C PHE A 51 3.73 -6.60 4.01
N VAL A 52 3.28 -5.40 4.40
CA VAL A 52 2.34 -5.23 5.53
C VAL A 52 0.97 -5.81 5.18
N SER A 53 0.46 -5.64 3.96
CA SER A 53 -0.83 -6.21 3.56
C SER A 53 -0.80 -7.74 3.55
N VAL A 54 0.20 -8.34 2.90
CA VAL A 54 0.35 -9.80 2.79
C VAL A 54 0.68 -10.40 4.14
N GLY A 55 1.63 -9.79 4.88
CA GLY A 55 1.99 -10.21 6.24
C GLY A 55 0.82 -10.09 7.21
N GLY A 56 -0.04 -9.08 7.03
CA GLY A 56 -1.29 -8.94 7.77
C GLY A 56 -2.26 -10.03 7.49
N PHE A 57 -2.51 -10.29 6.22
CA PHE A 57 -3.43 -11.32 5.79
C PHE A 57 -3.00 -12.70 6.32
N THR A 58 -1.71 -13.04 6.20
CA THR A 58 -1.17 -14.31 6.72
C THR A 58 -1.21 -14.38 8.23
N TRP A 59 -0.90 -13.28 8.93
CA TRP A 59 -0.97 -13.22 10.40
C TRP A 59 -2.41 -13.37 10.91
N THR A 60 -3.38 -12.68 10.30
CA THR A 60 -4.80 -12.88 10.65
C THR A 60 -5.30 -14.28 10.31
N ALA A 61 -4.85 -14.87 9.20
CA ALA A 61 -5.24 -16.24 8.81
C ALA A 61 -4.67 -17.31 9.75
N LEU A 62 -3.43 -17.13 10.22
CA LEU A 62 -2.79 -17.98 11.23
C LEU A 62 -3.47 -17.80 12.60
N SER A 63 -3.72 -16.56 13.03
CA SER A 63 -4.39 -16.29 14.31
C SER A 63 -5.84 -16.76 14.35
N ALA A 64 -6.55 -16.78 13.22
CA ALA A 64 -7.92 -17.27 13.12
C ALA A 64 -8.06 -18.78 13.38
N GLN A 65 -6.97 -19.54 13.27
CA GLN A 65 -6.96 -20.97 13.61
C GLN A 65 -6.77 -21.25 15.10
N VAL A 66 -6.28 -20.27 15.86
CA VAL A 66 -5.90 -20.46 17.27
C VAL A 66 -6.97 -19.92 18.20
N ASP A 67 -7.34 -18.63 18.09
CA ASP A 67 -8.35 -18.02 18.95
C ASP A 67 -8.97 -16.74 18.31
N PRO A 68 -10.28 -16.51 18.47
CA PRO A 68 -10.94 -15.31 17.94
C PRO A 68 -10.42 -13.99 18.56
N GLU A 69 -9.93 -14.01 19.81
CA GLU A 69 -9.29 -12.82 20.44
C GLU A 69 -7.92 -12.48 19.83
N SER A 70 -7.20 -13.49 19.32
CA SER A 70 -5.93 -13.27 18.62
C SER A 70 -6.14 -12.58 17.26
N VAL A 71 -7.27 -12.83 16.59
CA VAL A 71 -7.65 -12.11 15.35
C VAL A 71 -7.90 -10.63 15.62
N LEU A 72 -8.52 -10.30 16.76
CA LEU A 72 -8.79 -8.92 17.15
C LEU A 72 -7.50 -8.17 17.46
N THR A 73 -6.55 -8.83 18.13
CA THR A 73 -5.23 -8.24 18.45
C THR A 73 -4.41 -8.03 17.18
N ALA A 74 -4.37 -9.02 16.28
CA ALA A 74 -3.75 -8.93 14.96
C ALA A 74 -4.34 -7.79 14.10
N SER A 75 -5.66 -7.65 14.12
CA SER A 75 -6.36 -6.59 13.38
C SER A 75 -6.04 -5.20 13.94
N LYS A 76 -5.89 -5.06 15.26
CA LYS A 76 -5.44 -3.81 15.90
C LYS A 76 -4.04 -3.41 15.48
N THR A 77 -3.09 -4.35 15.48
CA THR A 77 -1.72 -4.07 15.01
C THR A 77 -1.70 -3.71 13.54
N MET A 78 -2.48 -4.41 12.72
CA MET A 78 -2.63 -4.10 11.29
C MET A 78 -3.31 -2.76 11.03
N ALA A 79 -4.29 -2.36 11.84
CA ALA A 79 -4.93 -1.04 11.73
C ALA A 79 -3.94 0.11 12.04
N LEU A 80 -2.92 -0.15 12.86
CA LEU A 80 -1.89 0.83 13.20
C LEU A 80 -0.73 0.84 12.18
N LEU A 81 -0.30 -0.34 11.72
CA LEU A 81 0.81 -0.48 10.76
C LEU A 81 0.38 -0.29 9.30
N GLY A 82 -0.87 -0.60 8.94
CA GLY A 82 -1.40 -0.53 7.58
C GLY A 82 -1.38 0.88 6.96
N PRO A 83 -1.72 1.96 7.70
CA PRO A 83 -1.63 3.32 7.18
C PRO A 83 -0.19 3.81 6.97
N LEU A 84 0.77 3.23 7.68
CA LEU A 84 2.15 3.69 7.74
C LEU A 84 2.86 3.68 6.35
N PRO A 85 2.80 2.60 5.56
CA PRO A 85 3.32 2.61 4.18
C PRO A 85 2.54 3.56 3.26
N HIS A 86 1.24 3.78 3.47
CA HIS A 86 0.48 4.77 2.69
C HIS A 86 0.90 6.21 3.00
N ILE A 87 1.17 6.53 4.28
CA ILE A 87 1.71 7.83 4.69
C ILE A 87 3.08 8.04 4.07
N LEU A 88 3.95 7.02 4.12
CA LEU A 88 5.28 7.07 3.52
C LEU A 88 5.21 7.28 2.00
N PHE A 89 4.25 6.62 1.34
CA PHE A 89 3.98 6.79 -0.08
C PHE A 89 3.51 8.22 -0.40
N ALA A 90 2.57 8.75 0.37
CA ALA A 90 2.05 10.12 0.19
C ALA A 90 3.16 11.17 0.35
N ILE A 91 4.03 11.01 1.34
CA ILE A 91 5.20 11.87 1.54
C ILE A 91 6.14 11.78 0.31
N GLY A 92 6.42 10.57 -0.17
CA GLY A 92 7.21 10.37 -1.38
C GLY A 92 6.61 11.04 -2.62
N LEU A 93 5.28 10.98 -2.76
CA LEU A 93 4.54 11.60 -3.86
C LEU A 93 4.58 13.13 -3.80
N ILE A 94 4.39 13.72 -2.62
CA ILE A 94 4.48 15.18 -2.42
C ILE A 94 5.89 15.67 -2.74
N TRP A 95 6.92 14.96 -2.25
CA TRP A 95 8.31 15.30 -2.55
C TRP A 95 8.60 15.19 -4.04
N PHE A 96 8.10 14.13 -4.69
CA PHE A 96 8.25 13.94 -6.13
C PHE A 96 7.65 15.10 -6.94
N VAL A 97 6.42 15.51 -6.62
CA VAL A 97 5.76 16.64 -7.28
C VAL A 97 6.55 17.93 -7.05
N TYR A 98 6.93 18.22 -5.80
CA TYR A 98 7.69 19.42 -5.46
C TYR A 98 9.03 19.48 -6.21
N SER A 99 9.77 18.36 -6.23
CA SER A 99 11.04 18.26 -6.95
C SER A 99 10.88 18.41 -8.46
N ASN A 100 9.72 18.06 -9.02
CA ASN A 100 9.46 18.18 -10.45
C ASN A 100 8.99 19.57 -10.87
N VAL A 101 8.13 20.20 -10.07
CA VAL A 101 7.64 21.56 -10.30
C VAL A 101 8.81 22.55 -10.19
N LYS A 102 9.63 22.43 -9.14
CA LYS A 102 10.82 23.28 -8.96
C LYS A 102 11.84 23.13 -10.10
N LYS A 103 11.94 21.93 -10.70
CA LYS A 103 12.84 21.68 -11.83
C LYS A 103 12.36 22.31 -13.13
N ARG A 104 11.06 22.60 -13.27
CA ARG A 104 10.53 23.36 -14.41
C ARG A 104 10.75 24.86 -14.26
N GLU A 105 10.57 25.42 -13.06
CA GLU A 105 10.81 26.85 -12.81
C GLU A 105 12.27 27.30 -13.00
N SER A 106 13.25 26.40 -12.86
CA SER A 106 14.66 26.76 -13.05
C SER A 106 15.13 26.75 -14.52
N ILE A 107 14.24 26.41 -15.47
CA ILE A 107 14.55 26.32 -16.90
C ILE A 107 13.82 27.44 -17.69
N GLU A 108 12.92 28.20 -17.05
CA GLU A 108 12.31 29.43 -17.61
C GLU A 108 13.11 30.69 -17.26
#